data_AF-A0A348WF29-F1
#
_entry.id   AF-A0A348WF29-F1
#
_cell.length_a   1.000
_cell.length_b   1.000
_cell.length_c   1.000
_cell.angle_alpha   90.00
_cell.angle_beta   90.00
_cell.angle_gamma   90.00
#
_symmetry.space_group_name_H-M   'P 1'
#
loop_
_entity.id
_entity.type
_entity.pdbx_description
1 polymer ?
#
loop_
_entity_poly.entity_id
_entity_poly.type
_entity_poly.pdbx_seq_one_letter_code
_entity_poly.pdbx_strand_id
1 'polypeptide(L)'
;FTDAQAQEWFDLKGIGKSPARFDFKKLENICGQHIAITDDAALLHDVTAFAVAQDKVTLSDVKLSRLQAAMPQLKERAKTYPELLE
;
A
#
# COMPACT_ATOMS: atom_id res chain seq x y z
N PHE A 1 -9.48 9.64 2.10
CA PHE A 1 -10.76 9.73 1.35
C PHE A 1 -10.73 8.65 0.29
N THR A 2 -11.89 8.16 -0.13
CA THR A 2 -12.00 7.26 -1.29
C THR A 2 -12.06 8.07 -2.59
N ASP A 3 -11.89 7.41 -3.73
CA ASP A 3 -12.02 8.05 -5.04
C ASP A 3 -13.41 8.68 -5.24
N ALA A 4 -14.46 7.99 -4.80
CA ALA A 4 -15.83 8.50 -4.85
C ALA A 4 -15.98 9.80 -4.03
N GLN A 5 -15.41 9.84 -2.81
CA GLN A 5 -15.42 11.04 -1.98
C GLN A 5 -14.60 12.17 -2.63
N ALA A 6 -13.44 11.86 -3.20
CA ALA A 6 -12.62 12.86 -3.89
C ALA A 6 -13.38 13.48 -5.08
N GLN A 7 -14.09 12.67 -5.86
CA GLN A 7 -14.92 13.14 -6.98
C GLN A 7 -16.07 14.01 -6.49
N GLU A 8 -16.77 13.61 -5.43
CA GLU A 8 -17.89 14.37 -4.87
C GLU A 8 -17.46 15.73 -4.31
N TRP A 9 -16.28 15.80 -3.68
CA TRP A 9 -15.80 17.01 -2.99
C TRP A 9 -14.94 17.92 -3.85
N PHE A 10 -14.57 17.51 -5.06
CA PHE A 10 -13.67 18.30 -5.91
C PHE A 10 -14.34 19.60 -6.38
N ASP A 11 -13.73 20.74 -6.04
CA ASP A 11 -14.11 22.07 -6.54
C ASP A 11 -12.85 22.92 -6.78
N LEU A 12 -12.88 23.73 -7.84
CA LEU A 12 -11.80 24.66 -8.20
C LEU A 12 -11.55 25.70 -7.11
N LYS A 13 -12.56 26.08 -6.32
CA LYS A 13 -12.40 27.01 -5.19
C LYS A 13 -11.51 26.43 -4.07
N GLY A 14 -11.42 25.10 -3.97
CA GLY A 14 -10.59 24.40 -2.99
C GLY A 14 -9.11 24.27 -3.39
N ILE A 15 -8.73 24.65 -4.62
CA ILE A 15 -7.36 24.51 -5.11
C ILE A 15 -6.47 25.63 -4.54
N GLY A 16 -5.45 25.24 -3.77
CA GLY A 16 -4.43 26.15 -3.27
C GLY A 16 -3.61 26.77 -4.39
N LYS A 17 -3.30 28.08 -4.29
CA LYS A 17 -2.52 28.82 -5.31
C LYS A 17 -1.00 28.63 -5.20
N SER A 18 -0.52 28.08 -4.08
CA SER A 18 0.90 27.84 -3.83
C SER A 18 1.35 26.52 -4.45
N PRO A 19 2.63 26.40 -4.87
CA PRO A 19 3.17 25.14 -5.37
C PRO A 19 3.12 24.07 -4.27
N ALA A 20 2.51 22.93 -4.57
CA ALA A 20 2.49 21.79 -3.66
C ALA A 20 3.85 21.08 -3.67
N ARG A 21 4.45 20.92 -2.49
CA ARG A 21 5.67 20.12 -2.33
C ARG A 21 5.32 18.65 -2.14
N PHE A 22 6.03 17.78 -2.83
CA PHE A 22 5.93 16.34 -2.60
C PHE A 22 6.60 15.96 -1.27
N ASP A 23 5.91 15.15 -0.47
CA ASP A 23 6.35 14.73 0.85
C ASP A 23 6.23 13.20 0.97
N PHE A 24 7.38 12.53 0.96
CA PHE A 24 7.45 11.07 1.07
C PHE A 24 6.91 10.54 2.40
N LYS A 25 7.11 11.27 3.51
CA LYS A 25 6.63 10.84 4.82
C LYS A 25 5.10 10.86 4.87
N LYS A 26 4.48 11.87 4.25
CA LYS A 26 3.03 11.93 4.10
C LYS A 26 2.52 10.81 3.18
N LEU A 27 3.21 10.55 2.07
CA LEU A 27 2.87 9.47 1.16
C LEU A 27 2.88 8.11 1.88
N GLU A 28 3.99 7.77 2.54
CA GLU A 28 4.14 6.51 3.29
C GLU A 28 3.07 6.34 4.36
N ASN A 29 2.71 7.42 5.07
CA ASN A 29 1.63 7.37 6.05
C ASN A 29 0.27 7.03 5.41
N ILE A 30 -0.03 7.60 4.24
CA ILE A 30 -1.27 7.31 3.50
C ILE A 30 -1.22 5.89 2.95
N CYS A 31 -0.11 5.46 2.34
CA CYS A 31 0.08 4.10 1.85
C CYS A 31 -0.11 3.06 2.95
N GLY A 32 0.45 3.29 4.15
CA GLY A 32 0.26 2.39 5.29
C GLY A 32 -1.20 2.27 5.72
N GLN A 33 -1.96 3.37 5.71
CA GLN A 33 -3.41 3.31 5.98
C GLN A 33 -4.17 2.46 4.95
N HIS A 34 -3.79 2.55 3.67
CA HIS A 34 -4.38 1.71 2.63
C HIS A 34 -3.98 0.24 2.79
N ILE A 35 -2.70 -0.05 3.05
CA ILE A 35 -2.21 -1.42 3.30
C ILE A 35 -2.96 -2.07 4.46
N ALA A 36 -3.16 -1.35 5.58
CA ALA A 36 -3.84 -1.87 6.77
C ALA A 36 -5.30 -2.29 6.49
N ILE A 37 -6.02 -1.57 5.63
CA ILE A 37 -7.43 -1.87 5.32
C ILE A 37 -7.62 -2.85 4.16
N THR A 38 -6.56 -3.16 3.40
CA THR A 38 -6.62 -4.12 2.30
C THR A 38 -6.85 -5.54 2.83
N ASP A 39 -7.62 -6.33 2.08
CA ASP A 39 -7.82 -7.76 2.36
C ASP A 39 -6.49 -8.53 2.28
N ASP A 40 -6.29 -9.51 3.15
CA ASP A 40 -5.02 -10.20 3.29
C ASP A 40 -4.64 -11.00 2.03
N ALA A 41 -5.63 -11.61 1.36
CA ALA A 41 -5.39 -12.37 0.14
C ALA A 41 -5.10 -11.44 -1.05
N ALA A 42 -5.82 -10.31 -1.13
CA ALA A 42 -5.54 -9.28 -2.13
C ALA A 42 -4.14 -8.68 -1.94
N LEU A 43 -3.76 -8.34 -0.70
CA LEU A 43 -2.46 -7.79 -0.39
C LEU A 43 -1.32 -8.78 -0.68
N LEU A 44 -1.51 -10.06 -0.38
CA LEU A 44 -0.56 -11.11 -0.73
C LEU A 44 -0.36 -11.22 -2.25
N HIS A 45 -1.44 -11.14 -3.02
CA HIS A 45 -1.38 -11.15 -4.49
C HIS A 45 -0.55 -9.97 -5.01
N ASP A 46 -0.84 -8.75 -4.55
CA ASP A 46 -0.17 -7.54 -4.99
C ASP A 46 1.32 -7.52 -4.62
N VAL A 47 1.66 -7.92 -3.38
CA VAL A 47 3.05 -8.01 -2.92
C VAL A 47 3.83 -9.06 -3.71
N THR A 48 3.20 -10.18 -4.06
CA THR A 48 3.82 -11.21 -4.90
C THR A 48 4.06 -10.69 -6.31
N ALA A 49 3.09 -10.01 -6.91
CA ALA A 49 3.25 -9.39 -8.23
C ALA A 49 4.37 -8.33 -8.23
N PHE A 50 4.47 -7.54 -7.17
CA PHE A 50 5.54 -6.58 -6.96
C PHE A 50 6.93 -7.25 -6.83
N ALA A 51 7.03 -8.35 -6.10
CA ALA A 51 8.28 -9.09 -5.95
C ALA A 51 8.78 -9.68 -7.28
N VAL A 52 7.85 -10.19 -8.10
CA VAL A 52 8.13 -10.68 -9.46
C VAL A 52 8.58 -9.53 -10.36
N ALA A 53 7.88 -8.40 -10.34
CA ALA A 53 8.20 -7.24 -11.17
C ALA A 53 9.56 -6.59 -10.86
N GLN A 54 10.08 -6.78 -9.65
CA GLN A 54 11.42 -6.31 -9.27
C GLN A 54 12.54 -7.32 -9.54
N ASP A 55 12.25 -8.46 -10.18
CA ASP A 55 13.18 -9.58 -10.35
C ASP A 55 13.77 -10.08 -9.01
N LYS A 56 13.12 -9.74 -7.89
CA LYS A 56 13.74 -9.90 -6.57
C LYS A 56 13.64 -11.32 -6.06
N VAL A 57 12.50 -12.01 -6.21
CA VAL A 57 12.31 -13.41 -5.78
C VAL A 57 11.01 -13.98 -6.36
N THR A 58 11.02 -15.23 -6.83
CA THR A 58 9.80 -16.07 -6.87
C THR A 58 9.61 -16.68 -5.49
N LEU A 59 8.56 -16.29 -4.77
CA LEU A 59 8.26 -16.83 -3.44
C LEU A 59 7.82 -18.29 -3.60
N SER A 60 8.43 -19.21 -2.84
CA SER A 60 7.96 -20.60 -2.80
C SER A 60 6.60 -20.69 -2.10
N ASP A 61 5.83 -21.74 -2.37
CA ASP A 61 4.51 -21.96 -1.74
C ASP A 61 4.57 -21.92 -0.21
N VAL A 62 5.66 -22.44 0.36
CA VAL A 62 5.90 -22.40 1.81
C VAL A 62 6.06 -20.96 2.32
N LYS A 63 6.77 -20.10 1.58
CA LYS A 63 6.93 -18.68 1.95
C LYS A 63 5.61 -17.93 1.79
N LEU A 64 4.86 -18.18 0.72
CA LEU A 64 3.54 -17.58 0.51
C LEU A 64 2.56 -17.93 1.63
N SER A 65 2.49 -19.21 2.03
CA SER A 65 1.64 -19.65 3.12
C SER A 65 2.01 -19.00 4.47
N ARG A 66 3.30 -18.86 4.75
CA ARG A 66 3.77 -18.15 5.97
C ARG A 66 3.43 -16.66 5.93
N LEU A 67 3.64 -16.01 4.78
CA LEU A 67 3.34 -14.60 4.60
C LEU A 67 1.83 -14.34 4.75
N GLN A 68 0.99 -15.19 4.18
CA GLN A 68 -0.46 -15.14 4.34
C GLN A 68 -0.88 -15.25 5.81
N ALA A 69 -0.32 -16.22 6.54
CA ALA A 69 -0.66 -16.43 7.95
C ALA A 69 -0.23 -15.27 8.86
N ALA A 70 0.84 -14.56 8.51
CA ALA A 70 1.35 -13.40 9.25
C ALA A 70 0.74 -12.06 8.81
N MET A 71 0.01 -12.03 7.69
CA MET A 71 -0.49 -10.80 7.08
C MET A 71 -1.31 -9.90 8.02
N PRO A 72 -2.22 -10.42 8.87
CA PRO A 72 -3.00 -9.59 9.79
C PRO A 72 -2.15 -8.71 10.69
N GLN A 73 -0.96 -9.18 11.09
CA GLN A 73 -0.04 -8.46 11.97
C GLN A 73 1.01 -7.64 11.20
N LEU A 74 1.32 -8.02 9.97
CA LEU A 74 2.30 -7.33 9.14
C LEU A 74 1.71 -6.03 8.57
N LYS A 75 0.48 -6.08 8.05
CA LYS A 75 -0.14 -4.94 7.37
C LYS A 75 -0.42 -3.73 8.26
N GLU A 76 -0.58 -3.93 9.57
CA GLU A 76 -0.80 -2.85 10.55
C GLU A 76 0.41 -1.93 10.73
N ARG A 77 1.62 -2.41 10.41
CA ARG A 77 2.87 -1.66 10.62
C ARG A 77 3.59 -1.28 9.33
N ALA A 78 3.30 -1.97 8.23
CA ALA A 78 3.95 -1.74 6.96
C ALA A 78 3.41 -0.47 6.26
N LYS A 79 4.31 0.29 5.67
CA LYS A 79 3.98 1.48 4.87
C LYS A 79 4.22 1.27 3.39
N THR A 80 4.99 0.24 3.04
CA THR A 80 5.39 -0.08 1.68
C THR A 80 5.42 -1.61 1.47
N TYR A 81 5.37 -2.07 0.22
CA TYR A 81 5.49 -3.49 -0.08
C TYR A 81 6.87 -4.10 0.25
N PRO A 82 8.02 -3.41 0.08
CA PRO A 82 9.30 -3.91 0.56
C PRO A 82 9.30 -4.26 2.06
N GLU A 83 8.68 -3.43 2.90
CA GLU A 83 8.57 -3.69 4.35
C GLU A 83 7.77 -4.95 4.70
N LEU A 84 6.89 -5.43 3.80
CA LEU A 84 6.17 -6.70 3.98
C LEU A 84 7.02 -7.93 3.60
N LEU A 85 8.14 -7.71 2.92
CA LEU A 85 9.05 -8.76 2.42
C LEU A 85 10.33 -8.91 3.26
N GLU A 86 10.57 -7.99 4.20
CA GLU A 86 11.67 -8.01 5.18
C GLU A 86 11.32 -8.80 6.45
#